data_AF-A0A523QK87-F1
#
_entry.id   AF-A0A523QK87-F1
#
_cell.length_a   1.000
_cell.length_b   1.000
_cell.length_c   1.000
_cell.angle_alpha   90.00
_cell.angle_beta   90.00
_cell.angle_gamma   90.00
#
_symmetry.space_group_name_H-M   'P 1'
#
loop_
_entity.id
_entity.type
_entity.pdbx_description
1 polymer ?
#
loop_
_entity_poly.entity_id
_entity_poly.type
_entity_poly.pdbx_seq_one_letter_code
_entity_poly.pdbx_strand_id
1 'polypeptide(L)'
;RNVPVKRMLEEMTGVPISVDNDVNLMTLSESYHMKYQDEVLVYLTLRRGTRGDIRMGGGVLLKGEVFHGAHGNAGTLRHAYMNLPKRMNAEEAIEEAIADRDPQEMVEKLKNHLIIPMINMISLFDPDRAVINAGILGESEPLFIQECEEELKRHLPGVFNWDLRLEPARDREFPCAKGAALSILQALFKNPDVFFEKL
;
A
#
# COMPACT_ATOMS: atom_id res chain seq x y z
N ARG A 1 13.39 10.90 17.04
CA ARG A 1 13.65 10.90 15.57
C ARG A 1 15.15 10.62 15.38
N ASN A 2 15.54 9.85 14.36
CA ASN A 2 16.89 9.31 14.12
C ASN A 2 17.37 8.22 15.11
N VAL A 3 16.58 7.15 15.23
CA VAL A 3 17.02 5.94 15.93
C VAL A 3 17.67 5.01 14.90
N PRO A 4 18.96 4.64 15.02
CA PRO A 4 19.66 3.76 14.08
C PRO A 4 19.27 2.30 14.32
N VAL A 5 17.97 1.99 14.20
CA VAL A 5 17.37 0.72 14.60
C VAL A 5 18.03 -0.48 13.94
N LYS A 6 18.39 -0.37 12.65
CA LYS A 6 19.14 -1.40 11.93
C LYS A 6 20.42 -1.76 12.66
N ARG A 7 21.29 -0.77 12.91
CA ARG A 7 22.58 -0.97 13.57
C ARG A 7 22.40 -1.54 14.98
N MET A 8 21.45 -0.99 15.75
CA MET A 8 21.18 -1.47 17.11
C MET A 8 20.75 -2.94 17.11
N LEU A 9 19.87 -3.34 16.19
CA LEU A 9 19.42 -4.72 16.08
C LEU A 9 20.51 -5.64 15.55
N GLU A 10 21.37 -5.20 14.63
CA GLU A 10 22.53 -5.97 14.17
C GLU A 10 23.52 -6.23 15.32
N GLU A 11 23.83 -5.20 16.12
CA GLU A 11 24.72 -5.32 17.28
C GLU A 11 24.13 -6.25 18.36
N MET A 12 22.80 -6.24 18.55
CA MET A 12 22.13 -7.08 19.55
C MET A 12 21.96 -8.54 19.13
N THR A 13 21.70 -8.78 17.84
CA THR A 13 21.33 -10.12 17.35
C THR A 13 22.50 -10.86 16.68
N GLY A 14 23.53 -10.14 16.25
CA GLY A 14 24.65 -10.70 15.50
C GLY A 14 24.31 -11.10 14.06
N VAL A 15 23.08 -10.84 13.58
CA VAL A 15 22.65 -11.17 12.21
C VAL A 15 22.40 -9.91 11.37
N PRO A 16 22.51 -9.98 10.03
CA PRO A 16 22.15 -8.87 9.16
C PRO A 16 20.70 -8.41 9.35
N ILE A 17 20.46 -7.10 9.41
CA ILE A 17 19.11 -6.53 9.54
C ILE A 17 18.76 -5.66 8.33
N SER A 18 17.54 -5.82 7.84
CA SER A 18 16.93 -4.95 6.84
C SER A 18 15.76 -4.18 7.45
N VAL A 19 15.52 -2.96 6.97
CA VAL A 19 14.42 -2.09 7.41
C VAL A 19 13.82 -1.44 6.17
N ASP A 20 12.50 -1.51 6.05
CA ASP A 20 11.76 -0.90 4.95
C ASP A 20 10.45 -0.28 5.46
N ASN A 21 9.80 0.49 4.59
CA ASN A 21 8.47 1.02 4.82
C ASN A 21 7.44 -0.12 4.88
N ASP A 22 6.48 0.00 5.79
CA ASP A 22 5.43 -1.00 5.97
C ASP A 22 4.58 -1.21 4.71
N VAL A 23 4.27 -0.13 3.96
CA VAL A 23 3.52 -0.22 2.69
C VAL A 23 4.33 -0.95 1.63
N ASN A 24 5.65 -0.73 1.55
CA ASN A 24 6.51 -1.47 0.63
C ASN A 24 6.49 -2.97 0.92
N LEU A 25 6.56 -3.34 2.19
CA LEU A 25 6.52 -4.75 2.60
C LEU A 25 5.15 -5.37 2.32
N MET A 26 4.04 -4.66 2.62
CA MET A 26 2.70 -5.11 2.23
C MET A 26 2.54 -5.24 0.71
N THR A 27 3.13 -4.33 -0.05
CA THR A 27 3.14 -4.37 -1.51
C THR A 27 3.89 -5.59 -2.02
N LEU A 28 5.05 -5.89 -1.41
CA LEU A 28 5.85 -7.06 -1.75
C LEU A 28 5.11 -8.37 -1.43
N SER A 29 4.27 -8.42 -0.39
CA SER A 29 3.49 -9.63 -0.11
C SER A 29 2.42 -9.92 -1.17
N GLU A 30 1.95 -8.91 -1.92
CA GLU A 30 1.07 -9.13 -3.09
C GLU A 30 1.80 -9.74 -4.29
N SER A 31 3.14 -9.76 -4.30
CA SER A 31 3.90 -10.36 -5.40
C SER A 31 3.66 -11.87 -5.52
N TYR A 32 3.24 -12.56 -4.46
CA TYR A 32 2.80 -13.97 -4.50
C TYR A 32 1.60 -14.20 -5.42
N HIS A 33 0.83 -13.14 -5.68
CA HIS A 33 -0.36 -13.19 -6.50
C HIS A 33 -0.18 -12.53 -7.85
N MET A 34 1.01 -11.99 -8.14
CA MET A 34 1.36 -11.52 -9.48
C MET A 34 1.36 -12.69 -10.45
N LYS A 35 0.79 -12.47 -11.63
CA LYS A 35 0.96 -13.41 -12.73
C LYS A 35 2.39 -13.27 -13.25
N TYR A 36 2.90 -14.32 -13.87
CA TYR A 36 4.25 -14.35 -14.44
C TYR A 36 4.54 -13.17 -15.41
N GLN A 37 3.51 -12.59 -16.01
CA GLN A 37 3.62 -11.52 -17.00
C GLN A 37 3.49 -10.11 -16.39
N ASP A 38 3.08 -9.97 -15.13
CA ASP A 38 2.91 -8.67 -14.51
C ASP A 38 4.31 -8.07 -14.26
N GLU A 39 4.67 -6.99 -14.96
CA GLU A 39 5.92 -6.27 -14.76
C GLU A 39 5.75 -5.14 -13.74
N VAL A 40 4.62 -4.45 -13.75
CA VAL A 40 4.38 -3.31 -12.85
C VAL A 40 3.13 -3.55 -12.01
N LEU A 41 3.29 -3.50 -10.68
CA LEU A 41 2.18 -3.55 -9.73
C LEU A 41 2.13 -2.24 -8.94
N VAL A 42 0.97 -1.60 -8.92
CA VAL A 42 0.67 -0.49 -8.00
C VAL A 42 -0.18 -1.03 -6.86
N TYR A 43 0.29 -0.85 -5.63
CA TYR A 43 -0.44 -1.19 -4.42
C TYR A 43 -0.86 0.07 -3.68
N LEU A 44 -2.12 0.13 -3.30
CA LEU A 44 -2.72 1.20 -2.52
C LEU A 44 -3.28 0.60 -1.24
N THR A 45 -3.14 1.29 -0.10
CA THR A 45 -3.70 0.80 1.15
C THR A 45 -4.29 1.92 1.98
N LEU A 46 -5.51 1.74 2.48
CA LEU A 46 -6.08 2.61 3.49
C LEU A 46 -5.67 2.15 4.87
N ARG A 47 -5.19 3.10 5.67
CA ARG A 47 -4.82 2.87 7.06
C ARG A 47 -5.19 4.06 7.92
N ARG A 48 -5.26 3.81 9.22
CA ARG A 48 -5.37 4.88 10.23
C ARG A 48 -4.10 5.72 10.20
N GLY A 49 -4.27 7.03 10.17
CA GLY A 49 -3.21 7.97 10.48
C GLY A 49 -3.07 8.19 11.97
N THR A 50 -1.98 8.85 12.33
CA THR A 50 -1.65 9.18 13.72
C THR A 50 -2.30 10.48 14.21
N ARG A 51 -3.10 11.16 13.37
CA ARG A 51 -3.68 12.48 13.64
C ARG A 51 -5.21 12.49 13.54
N GLY A 52 -5.86 11.34 13.69
CA GLY A 52 -7.31 11.22 13.51
C GLY A 52 -7.72 11.40 12.05
N ASP A 53 -6.99 10.76 11.14
CA ASP A 53 -7.26 10.76 9.71
C ASP A 53 -7.27 9.33 9.16
N ILE A 54 -7.95 9.13 8.04
CA ILE A 54 -7.80 7.95 7.18
C ILE A 54 -6.86 8.38 6.07
N ARG A 55 -5.80 7.60 5.83
CA ARG A 55 -4.77 7.93 4.85
C ARG A 55 -4.46 6.77 3.94
N MET A 56 -4.15 7.11 2.70
CA MET A 56 -3.69 6.16 1.70
C MET A 56 -2.16 6.05 1.74
N GLY A 57 -1.66 4.83 1.77
CA GLY A 57 -0.28 4.48 1.44
C GLY A 57 -0.21 3.99 0.00
N GLY A 58 0.94 4.20 -0.65
CA GLY A 58 1.23 3.67 -1.98
C GLY A 58 2.55 2.91 -1.97
N GLY A 59 2.62 1.84 -2.75
CA GLY A 59 3.83 1.10 -3.05
C GLY A 59 3.81 0.64 -4.50
N VAL A 60 4.98 0.39 -5.06
CA VAL A 60 5.14 -0.03 -6.47
C VAL A 60 6.11 -1.20 -6.53
N LEU A 61 5.73 -2.25 -7.26
CA LEU A 61 6.66 -3.28 -7.68
C LEU A 61 7.03 -3.07 -9.15
N LEU A 62 8.32 -3.20 -9.46
CA LEU A 62 8.84 -3.37 -10.80
C LEU A 62 9.49 -4.75 -10.86
N LYS A 63 8.98 -5.62 -11.72
CA LYS A 63 9.44 -7.01 -11.92
C LYS A 63 9.50 -7.81 -10.62
N GLY A 64 8.48 -7.64 -9.77
CA GLY A 64 8.37 -8.31 -8.47
C GLY A 64 9.24 -7.71 -7.36
N GLU A 65 9.89 -6.57 -7.59
CA GLU A 65 10.77 -5.91 -6.63
C GLU A 65 10.23 -4.55 -6.25
N VAL A 66 10.35 -4.17 -4.97
CA VAL A 66 9.95 -2.84 -4.51
C VAL A 66 10.74 -1.76 -5.24
N PHE A 67 10.05 -0.81 -5.84
CA PHE A 67 10.65 0.39 -6.39
C PHE A 67 10.73 1.47 -5.31
N HIS A 68 11.92 1.67 -4.75
CA HIS A 68 12.16 2.67 -3.68
C HIS A 68 12.35 4.10 -4.21
N GLY A 69 12.68 4.26 -5.49
CA GLY A 69 13.15 5.51 -6.06
C GLY A 69 14.52 5.94 -5.51
N ALA A 70 15.06 7.05 -6.00
CA ALA A 70 16.45 7.47 -5.70
C ALA A 70 16.74 7.73 -4.21
N HIS A 71 15.70 8.04 -3.42
CA HIS A 71 15.84 8.41 -2.01
C HIS A 71 14.93 7.60 -1.07
N GLY A 72 14.35 6.49 -1.53
CA GLY A 72 13.46 5.66 -0.70
C GLY A 72 12.05 6.20 -0.49
N ASN A 73 11.60 7.15 -1.32
CA ASN A 73 10.30 7.82 -1.16
C ASN A 73 9.32 7.58 -2.33
N ALA A 74 9.64 6.70 -3.28
CA ALA A 74 8.72 6.40 -4.38
C ALA A 74 7.37 5.88 -3.85
N GLY A 75 6.29 6.20 -4.57
CA GLY A 75 4.93 5.82 -4.17
C GLY A 75 4.38 6.53 -2.93
N THR A 76 5.08 7.52 -2.36
CA THR A 76 4.61 8.20 -1.14
C THR A 76 3.36 9.04 -1.40
N LEU A 77 2.27 8.68 -0.72
CA LEU A 77 0.99 9.39 -0.75
C LEU A 77 0.72 10.22 0.51
N ARG A 78 1.71 11.00 0.96
CA ARG A 78 1.68 11.72 2.27
C ARG A 78 0.46 12.63 2.46
N HIS A 79 -0.04 13.21 1.37
CA HIS A 79 -1.16 14.14 1.36
C HIS A 79 -2.50 13.50 0.96
N ALA A 80 -2.52 12.19 0.70
CA ALA A 80 -3.73 11.44 0.42
C ALA A 80 -4.39 11.01 1.74
N TYR A 81 -5.19 11.90 2.32
CA TYR A 81 -5.89 11.61 3.56
C TYR A 81 -7.21 12.38 3.67
N MET A 82 -8.12 11.85 4.48
CA MET A 82 -9.36 12.49 4.90
C MET A 82 -9.33 12.64 6.42
N ASN A 83 -9.52 13.87 6.91
CA ASN A 83 -9.60 14.11 8.35
C ASN A 83 -10.92 13.57 8.89
N LEU A 84 -10.86 12.94 10.06
CA LEU A 84 -12.04 12.55 10.81
C LEU A 84 -12.41 13.64 11.83
N PRO A 85 -13.68 13.70 12.27
CA PRO A 85 -14.10 14.65 13.30
C PRO A 85 -13.24 14.52 14.57
N LYS A 86 -12.76 15.66 15.11
CA LYS A 86 -11.78 15.73 16.22
C LYS A 86 -12.22 15.10 17.56
N ARG A 87 -13.47 14.65 17.69
CA ARG A 87 -14.04 14.19 18.97
C ARG A 87 -13.84 12.70 19.23
N MET A 88 -13.21 11.99 18.32
CA MET A 88 -13.14 10.54 18.34
C MET A 88 -11.73 10.04 18.03
N ASN A 89 -11.38 8.87 18.54
CA ASN A 89 -10.23 8.16 17.98
C ASN A 89 -10.58 7.58 16.60
N ALA A 90 -9.59 7.22 15.78
CA ALA A 90 -9.84 6.81 14.39
C ALA A 90 -10.66 5.52 14.25
N GLU A 91 -10.69 4.66 15.27
CA GLU A 91 -11.50 3.43 15.29
C GLU A 91 -12.96 3.77 15.53
N GLU A 92 -13.23 4.52 16.59
CA GLU A 92 -14.58 5.00 16.89
C GLU A 92 -15.10 5.91 15.78
N ALA A 93 -14.24 6.71 15.14
CA ALA A 93 -14.65 7.56 14.03
C ALA A 93 -14.97 6.78 12.74
N ILE A 94 -14.32 5.64 12.50
CA ILE A 94 -14.65 4.76 11.38
C ILE A 94 -15.92 3.98 11.71
N GLU A 95 -16.02 3.47 12.94
CA GLU A 95 -17.22 2.80 13.43
C GLU A 95 -18.42 3.75 13.44
N GLU A 96 -18.31 4.99 13.93
CA GLU A 96 -19.38 6.01 13.89
C GLU A 96 -19.65 6.47 12.46
N ALA A 97 -18.62 6.64 11.63
CA ALA A 97 -18.78 6.89 10.20
C ALA A 97 -19.59 5.79 9.50
N ILE A 98 -19.45 4.54 9.92
CA ILE A 98 -20.17 3.38 9.40
C ILE A 98 -21.54 3.21 10.10
N ALA A 99 -21.65 3.56 11.38
CA ALA A 99 -22.81 3.27 12.22
C ALA A 99 -23.91 4.35 12.18
N ASP A 100 -23.57 5.60 11.84
CA ASP A 100 -24.50 6.74 11.91
C ASP A 100 -24.73 7.44 10.55
N ARG A 101 -24.15 6.91 9.46
CA ARG A 101 -24.28 7.47 8.10
C ARG A 101 -24.58 6.39 7.08
N ASP A 102 -25.21 6.81 6.00
CA ASP A 102 -25.31 6.01 4.78
C ASP A 102 -23.90 5.63 4.31
N PRO A 103 -23.55 4.31 4.21
CA PRO A 103 -22.24 3.85 3.75
C PRO A 103 -21.81 4.48 2.43
N GLN A 104 -22.77 4.81 1.57
CA GLN A 104 -22.52 5.47 0.28
C GLN A 104 -21.96 6.89 0.47
N GLU A 105 -22.49 7.66 1.42
CA GLU A 105 -22.01 9.02 1.71
C GLU A 105 -20.55 9.02 2.22
N MET A 106 -20.20 8.03 3.05
CA MET A 106 -18.84 7.89 3.59
C MET A 106 -17.84 7.48 2.49
N VAL A 107 -18.21 6.48 1.69
CA VAL A 107 -17.41 6.01 0.55
C VAL A 107 -17.18 7.15 -0.45
N GLU A 108 -18.23 7.89 -0.81
CA GLU A 108 -18.15 9.04 -1.71
C GLU A 108 -17.17 10.10 -1.18
N LYS A 109 -17.27 10.45 0.11
CA LYS A 109 -16.36 11.41 0.76
C LYS A 109 -14.91 10.94 0.72
N LEU A 110 -14.65 9.68 1.08
CA LEU A 110 -13.31 9.10 1.05
C LEU A 110 -12.74 9.11 -0.37
N LYS A 111 -13.51 8.62 -1.34
CA LYS A 111 -13.12 8.59 -2.76
C LYS A 111 -12.74 9.98 -3.25
N ASN A 112 -13.54 11.00 -2.98
CA ASN A 112 -13.27 12.37 -3.42
C ASN A 112 -11.95 12.96 -2.89
N HIS A 113 -11.48 12.52 -1.72
CA HIS A 113 -10.18 12.94 -1.18
C HIS A 113 -9.00 12.15 -1.76
N LEU A 114 -9.25 10.95 -2.28
CA LEU A 114 -8.22 9.97 -2.59
C LEU A 114 -8.10 9.68 -4.10
N ILE A 115 -9.08 10.06 -4.91
CA ILE A 115 -9.09 9.72 -6.33
C ILE A 115 -7.94 10.37 -7.11
N ILE A 116 -7.62 11.64 -6.85
CA ILE A 116 -6.50 12.33 -7.53
C ILE A 116 -5.15 11.64 -7.28
N PRO A 117 -4.75 11.31 -6.03
CA PRO A 117 -3.52 10.56 -5.83
C PRO A 117 -3.55 9.16 -6.47
N MET A 118 -4.71 8.50 -6.54
CA MET A 118 -4.86 7.23 -7.26
C MET A 118 -4.61 7.41 -8.77
N ILE A 119 -5.24 8.42 -9.40
CA ILE A 119 -5.03 8.78 -10.81
C ILE A 119 -3.55 9.00 -11.09
N ASN A 120 -2.84 9.72 -10.21
CA ASN A 120 -1.40 9.96 -10.37
C ASN A 120 -0.59 8.65 -10.31
N MET A 121 -0.89 7.76 -9.37
CA MET A 121 -0.19 6.47 -9.28
C MET A 121 -0.41 5.63 -10.53
N ILE A 122 -1.65 5.52 -11.00
CA ILE A 122 -1.98 4.75 -12.20
C ILE A 122 -1.35 5.38 -13.45
N SER A 123 -1.42 6.70 -13.61
CA SER A 123 -0.87 7.42 -14.76
C SER A 123 0.65 7.42 -14.84
N LEU A 124 1.34 7.49 -13.69
CA LEU A 124 2.79 7.59 -13.66
C LEU A 124 3.47 6.22 -13.81
N PHE A 125 2.86 5.18 -13.27
CA PHE A 125 3.47 3.85 -13.25
C PHE A 125 2.93 2.92 -14.34
N ASP A 126 1.77 3.21 -14.93
CA ASP A 126 1.13 2.38 -15.96
C ASP A 126 1.17 0.88 -15.60
N PRO A 127 0.52 0.49 -14.48
CA PRO A 127 0.68 -0.85 -13.94
C PRO A 127 0.00 -1.91 -14.81
N ASP A 128 0.51 -3.13 -14.85
CA ASP A 128 -0.27 -4.28 -15.33
C ASP A 128 -1.39 -4.64 -14.34
N ARG A 129 -1.16 -4.33 -13.06
CA ARG A 129 -2.05 -4.69 -11.96
C ARG A 129 -2.11 -3.59 -10.90
N ALA A 130 -3.32 -3.09 -10.63
CA ALA A 130 -3.60 -2.18 -9.53
C ALA A 130 -4.33 -2.93 -8.41
N VAL A 131 -3.77 -2.86 -7.20
CA VAL A 131 -4.31 -3.54 -6.01
C VAL A 131 -4.62 -2.51 -4.95
N ILE A 132 -5.74 -2.68 -4.25
CA ILE A 132 -6.13 -1.85 -3.11
C ILE A 132 -6.49 -2.69 -1.88
N ASN A 133 -5.88 -2.34 -0.75
CA ASN A 133 -6.26 -2.86 0.56
C ASN A 133 -7.03 -1.78 1.32
N ALA A 134 -8.36 -1.90 1.37
CA ALA A 134 -9.23 -1.00 2.11
C ALA A 134 -9.98 -1.74 3.22
N GLY A 135 -9.38 -2.81 3.77
CA GLY A 135 -10.04 -3.68 4.76
C GLY A 135 -10.45 -2.97 6.06
N ILE A 136 -9.87 -1.79 6.32
CA ILE A 136 -10.30 -0.91 7.41
C ILE A 136 -11.75 -0.43 7.27
N LEU A 137 -12.33 -0.47 6.07
CA LEU A 137 -13.72 -0.09 5.81
C LEU A 137 -14.73 -1.22 6.09
N GLY A 138 -14.27 -2.41 6.48
CA GLY A 138 -15.13 -3.56 6.77
C GLY A 138 -16.06 -3.88 5.59
N GLU A 139 -17.37 -3.95 5.87
CA GLU A 139 -18.40 -4.26 4.87
C GLU A 139 -18.49 -3.23 3.72
N SER A 140 -17.95 -2.02 3.91
CA SER A 140 -17.92 -0.97 2.88
C SER A 140 -16.73 -1.09 1.92
N GLU A 141 -15.77 -2.00 2.17
CA GLU A 141 -14.60 -2.18 1.29
C GLU A 141 -14.99 -2.48 -0.18
N PRO A 142 -15.89 -3.44 -0.48
CA PRO A 142 -16.24 -3.74 -1.87
C PRO A 142 -16.85 -2.53 -2.62
N LEU A 143 -17.74 -1.79 -1.94
CA LEU A 143 -18.37 -0.59 -2.50
C LEU A 143 -17.32 0.49 -2.80
N PHE A 144 -16.41 0.74 -1.85
CA PHE A 144 -15.32 1.71 -2.03
C PHE A 144 -14.43 1.37 -3.23
N ILE A 145 -14.05 0.10 -3.38
CA ILE A 145 -13.22 -0.35 -4.50
C ILE A 145 -13.94 -0.15 -5.84
N GLN A 146 -15.22 -0.55 -5.90
CA GLN A 146 -16.03 -0.39 -7.10
C GLN A 146 -16.12 1.08 -7.52
N GLU A 147 -16.49 1.97 -6.61
CA GLU A 147 -16.63 3.39 -6.95
C GLU A 147 -15.29 4.04 -7.36
N CYS A 148 -14.19 3.65 -6.71
CA CYS A 148 -12.86 4.09 -7.10
C CYS A 148 -12.48 3.61 -8.52
N GLU A 149 -12.78 2.35 -8.87
CA GLU A 149 -12.53 1.83 -10.21
C GLU A 149 -13.34 2.59 -11.27
N GLU A 150 -14.63 2.80 -11.03
CA GLU A 150 -15.51 3.53 -11.94
C GLU A 150 -15.04 4.98 -12.15
N GLU A 151 -14.61 5.65 -11.08
CA GLU A 151 -14.10 7.02 -11.14
C GLU A 151 -12.74 7.10 -11.85
N LEU A 152 -11.85 6.12 -11.64
CA LEU A 152 -10.59 6.00 -12.37
C LEU A 152 -10.83 5.81 -13.87
N LYS A 153 -11.73 4.90 -14.25
CA LYS A 153 -12.11 4.65 -15.64
C LYS A 153 -12.70 5.89 -16.32
N ARG A 154 -13.47 6.71 -15.59
CA ARG A 154 -14.00 7.98 -16.09
C ARG A 154 -12.92 9.02 -16.37
N HIS A 155 -11.84 9.03 -15.58
CA HIS A 155 -10.75 10.01 -15.72
C HIS A 155 -9.62 9.59 -16.66
N LEU A 156 -9.48 8.29 -16.93
CA LEU A 156 -8.36 7.72 -17.70
C LEU A 156 -8.76 7.10 -19.07
N PRO A 157 -9.82 7.53 -19.79
CA PRO A 157 -10.18 6.93 -21.06
C PRO A 157 -9.09 7.18 -22.12
N GLY A 158 -8.69 6.12 -22.83
CA GLY A 158 -7.75 6.22 -23.95
C GLY A 158 -6.30 6.50 -23.59
N VAL A 159 -5.95 6.54 -22.30
CA VAL A 159 -4.56 6.67 -21.82
C VAL A 159 -3.83 5.33 -21.90
N PHE A 160 -4.54 4.23 -21.66
CA PHE A 160 -3.97 2.88 -21.55
C PHE A 160 -4.53 1.94 -22.61
N ASN A 161 -3.67 1.01 -23.06
CA ASN A 161 -4.04 -0.05 -23.99
C ASN A 161 -4.55 -1.33 -23.29
N TRP A 162 -4.86 -1.25 -21.99
CA TRP A 162 -5.33 -2.37 -21.17
C TRP A 162 -6.56 -1.98 -20.33
N ASP A 163 -7.35 -2.98 -19.95
CA ASP A 163 -8.56 -2.80 -19.13
C ASP A 163 -8.16 -2.58 -17.67
N LEU A 164 -8.10 -1.32 -17.25
CA LEU A 164 -7.82 -0.94 -15.87
C LEU A 164 -8.79 -1.64 -14.91
N ARG A 165 -8.25 -2.43 -13.98
CA ARG A 165 -9.02 -3.07 -12.91
C ARG A 165 -8.37 -2.80 -11.57
N LEU A 166 -9.19 -2.47 -10.58
CA LEU A 166 -8.73 -2.24 -9.22
C LEU A 166 -9.09 -3.46 -8.37
N GLU A 167 -8.13 -4.33 -8.13
CA GLU A 167 -8.36 -5.58 -7.40
C GLU A 167 -8.26 -5.36 -5.89
N PRO A 168 -9.10 -6.03 -5.07
CA PRO A 168 -8.87 -6.11 -3.65
C PRO A 168 -7.56 -6.84 -3.36
N ALA A 169 -6.81 -6.37 -2.36
CA ALA A 169 -5.65 -7.09 -1.84
C ALA A 169 -6.04 -8.49 -1.39
N ARG A 170 -5.19 -9.47 -1.69
CA ARG A 170 -5.46 -10.88 -1.39
C ARG A 170 -4.76 -11.33 -0.12
N ASP A 171 -3.60 -10.76 0.18
CA ASP A 171 -2.88 -11.09 1.40
C ASP A 171 -3.39 -10.24 2.57
N ARG A 172 -4.26 -10.86 3.38
CA ARG A 172 -4.91 -10.21 4.53
C ARG A 172 -4.27 -10.57 5.87
N GLU A 173 -3.50 -11.65 5.93
CA GLU A 173 -2.98 -12.20 7.17
C GLU A 173 -1.48 -11.88 7.31
N PHE A 174 -1.15 -10.84 8.09
CA PHE A 174 0.22 -10.35 8.31
C PHE A 174 1.01 -9.97 7.04
N PRO A 175 0.44 -9.19 6.10
CA PRO A 175 1.10 -8.86 4.82
C PRO A 175 2.47 -8.21 5.01
N CYS A 176 2.61 -7.31 5.99
CA CYS A 176 3.89 -6.67 6.30
C CYS A 176 4.97 -7.69 6.74
N ALA A 177 4.61 -8.70 7.54
CA ALA A 177 5.56 -9.71 8.01
C ALA A 177 5.97 -10.68 6.89
N LYS A 178 5.00 -11.11 6.07
CA LYS A 178 5.26 -11.93 4.88
C LYS A 178 6.15 -11.20 3.88
N GLY A 179 5.86 -9.94 3.62
CA GLY A 179 6.69 -9.07 2.81
C GLY A 179 8.11 -8.90 3.35
N ALA A 180 8.26 -8.72 4.66
CA ALA A 180 9.59 -8.66 5.29
C ALA A 180 10.39 -9.95 5.07
N ALA A 181 9.76 -11.12 5.27
CA ALA A 181 10.40 -12.41 5.01
C ALA A 181 10.79 -12.55 3.53
N LEU A 182 9.89 -12.19 2.60
CA LEU A 182 10.16 -12.24 1.18
C LEU A 182 11.29 -11.30 0.75
N SER A 183 11.38 -10.11 1.35
CA SER A 183 12.48 -9.16 1.12
C SER A 183 13.84 -9.78 1.46
N ILE A 184 13.93 -10.48 2.59
CA ILE A 184 15.16 -11.19 2.99
C ILE A 184 15.48 -12.33 2.01
N LEU A 185 14.48 -13.11 1.60
CA LEU A 185 14.68 -14.18 0.62
C LEU A 185 15.17 -13.63 -0.73
N GLN A 186 14.56 -12.57 -1.24
CA GLN A 186 15.00 -11.91 -2.46
C GLN A 186 16.44 -11.40 -2.35
N ALA A 187 16.80 -10.78 -1.23
CA ALA A 187 18.17 -10.33 -0.98
C ALA A 187 19.17 -11.51 -0.97
N LEU A 188 18.82 -12.60 -0.30
CA LEU A 188 19.64 -13.81 -0.23
C LEU A 188 19.87 -14.44 -1.61
N PHE A 189 18.83 -14.55 -2.45
CA PHE A 189 18.97 -15.15 -3.79
C PHE A 189 19.71 -14.24 -4.78
N LYS A 190 19.65 -12.92 -4.60
CA LYS A 190 20.37 -11.96 -5.45
C LYS A 190 21.85 -11.85 -5.11
N ASN A 191 22.16 -11.82 -3.81
CA ASN A 191 23.52 -11.67 -3.33
C ASN A 191 23.72 -12.49 -2.06
N PRO A 192 23.96 -13.81 -2.19
CA PRO A 192 24.06 -14.71 -1.05
C PRO A 192 25.21 -14.34 -0.11
N ASP A 193 26.31 -13.81 -0.64
CA ASP A 193 27.53 -13.52 0.10
C ASP A 193 27.31 -12.54 1.27
N VAL A 194 26.36 -11.61 1.12
CA VAL A 194 25.99 -10.62 2.16
C VAL A 194 25.57 -11.27 3.47
N PHE A 195 25.07 -12.51 3.42
CA PHE A 195 24.63 -13.25 4.60
C PHE A 195 25.66 -14.26 5.11
N PHE A 196 26.61 -14.69 4.26
CA PHE A 196 27.63 -15.67 4.63
C PHE A 196 28.89 -15.05 5.22
N GLU A 197 29.25 -13.80 4.89
CA GLU A 197 30.44 -13.15 5.45
C GLU A 197 30.36 -12.84 6.97
N LYS A 198 29.17 -12.97 7.57
CA LYS A 198 28.92 -12.70 8.99
C LYS A 198 28.56 -13.94 9.82
N LEU A 199 28.55 -15.13 9.22
CA LEU A 199 28.34 -16.43 9.89
C LEU A 199 29.68 -17.14 10.10
#